data_AF-A0A7J7TR31-F1
#
_entry.id   AF-A0A7J7TR31-F1
#
_cell.length_a   1.000
_cell.length_b   1.000
_cell.length_c   1.000
_cell.angle_alpha   90.00
_cell.angle_beta   90.00
_cell.angle_gamma   90.00
#
_symmetry.space_group_name_H-M   'P 1'
#
loop_
_entity.id
_entity.type
_entity.pdbx_description
1 polymer ?
#
loop_
_entity_poly.entity_id
_entity_poly.type
_entity_poly.pdbx_seq_one_letter_code
_entity_poly.pdbx_strand_id
1 'polypeptide(L)'
;MAGRAVLLAGPPGTGKTALALAIAQELGSKVPFCPMVGSEVYSTEIKKTEVLMENFRRAIGLRIKETKEVYEGEVTELTPCETENPMGGYGKTISHVIIGLKTAKGTKQLKLDPSIFESLQKERVEAGDVIYIEANSGAVKRQGRCDTYATEFDLEAEEYVPLPKGDVHKKKEIIQDVTLHDLDVANARPQGGQDILSMMGQLMKPKKTEITDKLRGEINKVVNKYIDQGIAELVPGVLFVDEVHMLDIECFTYLHRALESSIAPIVIFASNRGNCVIRGTEDITSPHGIPLDLLDRVMIIRTMLYTPQEMKQQGL
;
A
#
# COMPACT_ATOMS: atom_id res chain seq x y z
N MET A 1 -22.02 1.45 11.70
CA MET A 1 -21.47 1.66 13.06
C MET A 1 -20.26 2.56 12.88
N ALA A 2 -20.33 3.83 13.27
CA ALA A 2 -19.21 4.77 13.15
C ALA A 2 -18.12 4.45 14.20
N GLY A 3 -16.88 4.85 13.90
CA GLY A 3 -15.61 4.42 14.48
C GLY A 3 -15.62 4.06 15.97
N ARG A 4 -15.33 2.80 16.27
CA ARG A 4 -15.15 2.31 17.64
C ARG A 4 -13.72 2.57 18.08
N ALA A 5 -13.57 3.12 19.29
CA ALA A 5 -12.29 3.30 19.92
C ALA A 5 -12.12 2.35 21.12
N VAL A 6 -10.91 1.84 21.30
CA VAL A 6 -10.49 1.01 22.42
C VAL A 6 -9.33 1.70 23.14
N LEU A 7 -9.32 1.70 24.47
CA LEU A 7 -8.21 2.19 25.27
C LEU A 7 -7.58 1.04 26.05
N LEU A 8 -6.32 0.73 25.75
CA LEU A 8 -5.47 -0.13 26.54
C LEU A 8 -4.83 0.69 27.66
N ALA A 9 -5.33 0.52 28.89
CA ALA A 9 -4.89 1.25 30.06
C ALA A 9 -4.12 0.34 31.03
N GLY A 10 -2.99 0.79 31.55
CA GLY A 10 -2.31 0.10 32.65
C GLY A 10 -0.84 0.45 32.77
N PRO A 11 -0.14 -0.01 33.82
CA PRO A 11 1.25 0.35 34.10
C PRO A 11 2.21 0.13 32.93
N PRO A 12 3.37 0.81 32.87
CA PRO A 12 4.41 0.48 31.91
C PRO A 12 4.82 -1.01 32.02
N GLY A 13 5.16 -1.64 30.88
CA GLY A 13 5.62 -3.02 30.86
C GLY A 13 4.53 -4.11 30.94
N THR A 14 3.24 -3.76 30.94
CA THR A 14 2.12 -4.73 31.02
C THR A 14 1.64 -5.27 29.68
N GLY A 15 2.43 -5.15 28.61
CA GLY A 15 2.11 -5.76 27.31
C GLY A 15 1.07 -5.04 26.44
N LYS A 16 0.75 -3.76 26.69
CA LYS A 16 -0.20 -2.98 25.84
C LYS A 16 0.17 -2.99 24.35
N THR A 17 1.41 -2.61 24.03
CA THR A 17 1.91 -2.60 22.65
C THR A 17 2.00 -4.02 22.08
N ALA A 18 2.36 -5.02 22.91
CA ALA A 18 2.38 -6.42 22.50
C ALA A 18 0.98 -6.93 22.13
N LEU A 19 -0.06 -6.55 22.88
CA LEU A 19 -1.45 -6.87 22.57
C LEU A 19 -1.89 -6.23 21.25
N ALA A 20 -1.53 -4.96 21.01
CA ALA A 20 -1.84 -4.29 19.75
C ALA A 20 -1.16 -4.97 18.55
N LEU A 21 0.10 -5.37 18.68
CA LEU A 21 0.82 -6.12 17.65
C LEU A 21 0.25 -7.53 17.44
N ALA A 22 -0.18 -8.21 18.51
CA ALA A 22 -0.86 -9.49 18.40
C ALA A 22 -2.18 -9.36 17.62
N ILE A 23 -2.96 -8.30 17.87
CA ILE A 23 -4.16 -7.98 17.08
C ILE A 23 -3.78 -7.76 15.61
N ALA A 24 -2.72 -7.02 15.33
CA ALA A 24 -2.25 -6.80 13.95
C ALA A 24 -1.90 -8.11 13.23
N GLN A 25 -1.21 -9.01 13.93
CA GLN A 25 -0.85 -10.33 13.39
C GLN A 25 -2.07 -11.19 13.13
N GLU A 26 -3.05 -11.21 14.04
CA GLU A 26 -4.27 -12.01 13.92
C GLU A 26 -5.18 -11.52 12.79
N LEU A 27 -5.25 -10.20 12.55
CA LEU A 27 -6.00 -9.61 11.43
C LEU A 27 -5.38 -9.96 10.05
N GLY A 28 -4.10 -10.32 10.03
CA GLY A 28 -3.35 -10.70 8.83
C GLY A 28 -2.90 -9.52 7.97
N SER A 29 -2.03 -9.81 6.99
CA SER A 29 -1.39 -8.81 6.12
C SER A 29 -2.34 -8.03 5.19
N LYS A 30 -3.59 -8.48 5.10
CA LYS A 30 -4.64 -7.92 4.24
C LYS A 30 -5.42 -6.78 4.89
N VAL A 31 -5.24 -6.57 6.20
CA VAL A 31 -5.88 -5.49 6.95
C VAL A 31 -4.81 -4.47 7.34
N PRO A 32 -4.95 -3.20 6.97
CA PRO A 32 -3.97 -2.19 7.33
C PRO A 32 -3.85 -2.04 8.85
N PHE A 33 -2.64 -2.07 9.37
CA PHE A 33 -2.33 -1.73 10.76
C PHE A 33 -1.32 -0.59 10.78
N CYS A 34 -1.73 0.56 11.32
CA CYS A 34 -0.93 1.77 11.36
C CYS A 34 -0.58 2.12 12.80
N PRO A 35 0.63 1.77 13.29
CA PRO A 35 1.11 2.24 14.58
C PRO A 35 1.63 3.68 14.47
N MET A 36 1.30 4.50 15.47
CA MET A 36 1.88 5.83 15.69
C MET A 36 2.07 6.07 17.17
N VAL A 37 3.11 6.82 17.54
CA VAL A 37 3.27 7.34 18.91
C VAL A 37 2.64 8.73 18.97
N GLY A 38 1.95 9.06 20.07
CA GLY A 38 1.26 10.34 20.25
C GLY A 38 2.16 11.56 20.06
N SER A 39 3.46 11.45 20.34
CA SER A 39 4.44 12.52 20.11
C SER A 39 4.76 12.78 18.62
N GLU A 40 4.47 11.85 17.71
CA GLU A 40 4.74 11.99 16.28
C GLU A 40 3.92 13.10 15.60
N VAL A 41 2.81 13.53 16.23
CA VAL A 41 1.99 14.64 15.71
C VAL A 41 2.74 15.97 15.69
N TYR A 42 3.78 16.12 16.50
CA TYR A 42 4.60 17.33 16.54
C TYR A 42 5.62 17.32 15.40
N SER A 43 5.26 17.95 14.28
CA SER A 43 6.13 18.10 13.12
C SER A 43 6.46 19.58 12.86
N THR A 44 7.66 19.82 12.32
CA THR A 44 8.09 21.14 11.84
C THR A 44 7.67 21.41 10.39
N GLU A 45 7.27 20.37 9.65
CA GLU A 45 6.97 20.46 8.21
C GLU A 45 5.47 20.55 7.94
N ILE A 46 4.64 19.88 8.75
CA ILE A 46 3.19 19.78 8.56
C ILE A 46 2.44 19.97 9.89
N LYS A 47 1.18 20.40 9.83
CA LYS A 47 0.33 20.56 11.02
C LYS A 47 0.07 19.23 11.73
N LYS A 48 -0.16 19.28 13.05
CA LYS A 48 -0.52 18.10 13.87
C LYS A 48 -1.75 17.36 13.35
N THR A 49 -2.77 18.10 12.93
CA THR A 49 -4.00 17.53 12.35
C THR A 49 -3.74 16.83 11.02
N GLU A 50 -2.75 17.29 10.25
CA GLU A 50 -2.35 16.65 8.99
C GLU A 50 -1.65 15.32 9.27
N VAL A 51 -0.76 15.26 10.27
CA VAL A 51 -0.14 13.99 10.70
C VAL A 51 -1.19 12.97 11.12
N LEU A 52 -2.18 13.39 11.91
CA LEU A 52 -3.30 12.51 12.29
C LEU A 52 -4.10 12.07 11.06
N MET A 53 -4.40 12.99 10.15
CA MET A 53 -5.13 12.68 8.94
C MET A 53 -4.40 11.64 8.08
N GLU A 54 -3.10 11.82 7.84
CA GLU A 54 -2.27 10.86 7.11
C GLU A 54 -2.35 9.46 7.73
N ASN A 55 -2.21 9.35 9.06
CA ASN A 55 -2.28 8.07 9.76
C ASN A 55 -3.68 7.43 9.69
N PHE A 56 -4.76 8.21 9.77
CA PHE A 56 -6.12 7.72 9.51
C PHE A 56 -6.23 7.14 8.11
N ARG A 57 -5.66 7.81 7.10
CA ARG A 57 -5.73 7.34 5.71
C ARG A 57 -4.89 6.11 5.43
N ARG A 58 -3.77 5.96 6.13
CA ARG A 58 -2.94 4.74 6.11
C ARG A 58 -3.66 3.55 6.73
N ALA A 59 -4.49 3.80 7.74
CA ALA A 59 -5.29 2.78 8.39
C ALA A 59 -6.57 2.40 7.63
N ILE A 60 -6.87 3.04 6.48
CA ILE A 60 -8.03 2.70 5.65
C ILE A 60 -7.53 2.10 4.33
N GLY A 61 -7.84 0.83 4.12
CA GLY A 61 -7.52 0.09 2.91
C GLY A 61 -8.65 0.17 1.88
N LEU A 62 -8.28 0.02 0.63
CA LEU A 62 -9.14 -0.14 -0.52
C LEU A 62 -8.66 -1.36 -1.29
N ARG A 63 -9.50 -2.40 -1.34
CA ARG A 63 -9.27 -3.60 -2.12
C ARG A 63 -9.90 -3.44 -3.48
N ILE A 64 -9.07 -3.29 -4.51
CA ILE A 64 -9.51 -3.14 -5.90
C ILE A 64 -9.43 -4.52 -6.56
N LYS A 65 -10.53 -4.95 -7.19
CA LYS A 65 -10.61 -6.18 -7.98
C LYS A 65 -10.75 -5.80 -9.44
N GLU A 66 -9.70 -6.04 -10.21
CA GLU A 66 -9.68 -5.75 -11.64
C GLU A 66 -9.49 -7.06 -12.42
N THR A 67 -10.27 -7.24 -13.49
CA THR A 67 -10.03 -8.34 -14.43
C THR A 67 -9.18 -7.80 -15.58
N LYS A 68 -7.94 -8.27 -15.69
CA LYS A 68 -7.06 -7.91 -16.80
C LYS A 68 -7.01 -9.03 -17.83
N GLU A 69 -6.98 -8.65 -19.11
CA GLU A 69 -6.65 -9.55 -20.21
C GLU A 69 -5.14 -9.62 -20.36
N VAL A 70 -4.60 -10.84 -20.35
CA VAL A 70 -3.16 -11.07 -20.26
C VAL A 70 -2.73 -12.15 -21.22
N TYR A 71 -1.53 -11.97 -21.77
CA TYR A 71 -0.80 -12.99 -22.50
C TYR A 71 0.35 -13.48 -21.64
N GLU A 72 0.37 -14.77 -21.34
CA GLU A 72 1.39 -15.40 -20.48
C GLU A 72 1.93 -16.64 -21.18
N GLY A 73 3.25 -16.78 -21.20
CA GLY A 73 3.89 -17.92 -21.85
C GLY A 73 5.41 -17.80 -21.90
N GLU A 74 6.05 -18.93 -22.20
CA GLU A 74 7.44 -19.02 -22.61
C GLU A 74 7.61 -18.38 -23.99
N VAL A 75 8.59 -17.48 -24.14
CA VAL A 75 8.93 -16.87 -25.42
C VAL A 75 9.65 -17.89 -26.28
N THR A 76 9.03 -18.31 -27.38
CA THR A 76 9.65 -19.24 -28.34
C THR A 76 10.41 -18.52 -29.44
N GLU A 77 9.94 -17.33 -29.81
CA GLU A 77 10.55 -16.49 -30.84
C GLU A 77 10.26 -15.03 -30.54
N LEU A 78 11.22 -14.16 -30.89
CA LEU A 78 11.09 -12.71 -30.79
C LEU A 78 11.75 -12.08 -32.02
N THR A 79 10.93 -11.70 -33.00
CA THR A 79 11.41 -11.21 -34.30
C THR A 79 10.88 -9.80 -34.56
N PRO A 80 11.73 -8.75 -34.51
CA PRO A 80 11.33 -7.40 -34.92
C PRO A 80 11.21 -7.30 -36.44
N CYS A 81 10.15 -6.65 -36.93
CA CYS A 81 9.91 -6.43 -38.35
C CYS A 81 10.16 -4.97 -38.72
N GLU A 82 11.22 -4.73 -39.49
CA GLU A 82 11.64 -3.41 -39.93
C GLU A 82 10.94 -2.99 -41.23
N THR A 83 10.58 -1.71 -41.35
CA THR A 83 10.12 -1.08 -42.59
C THR A 83 10.95 0.14 -42.94
N GLU A 84 10.96 0.50 -44.23
CA GLU A 84 11.58 1.75 -44.68
C GLU A 84 10.83 2.95 -44.12
N ASN A 85 11.60 3.95 -43.68
CA ASN A 85 11.07 5.09 -42.94
C ASN A 85 10.26 6.03 -43.87
N PRO A 86 8.95 6.25 -43.66
CA PRO A 86 8.12 7.05 -44.56
C PRO A 86 8.54 8.53 -44.65
N MET A 87 9.30 9.03 -43.67
CA MET A 87 9.76 10.41 -43.58
C MET A 87 11.13 10.68 -44.22
N GLY A 88 11.69 9.74 -45.00
CA GLY A 88 12.87 10.00 -45.85
C GLY A 88 14.20 10.20 -45.11
N GLY A 89 14.27 9.89 -43.81
CA GLY A 89 15.52 9.85 -43.05
C GLY A 89 16.22 8.49 -43.18
N TYR A 90 17.56 8.50 -43.25
CA TYR A 90 18.38 7.28 -43.19
C TYR A 90 18.09 6.52 -41.89
N GLY A 91 17.53 5.32 -42.01
CA GLY A 91 17.30 4.41 -40.89
C GLY A 91 16.10 3.50 -41.14
N LYS A 92 16.21 2.25 -40.70
CA LYS A 92 15.08 1.33 -40.67
C LYS A 92 14.28 1.57 -39.40
N THR A 93 12.95 1.58 -39.49
CA THR A 93 12.07 1.77 -38.34
C THR A 93 11.35 0.46 -38.04
N ILE A 94 11.23 0.08 -36.77
CA ILE A 94 10.48 -1.11 -36.38
C ILE A 94 8.99 -0.82 -36.56
N SER A 95 8.33 -1.62 -37.39
CA SER A 95 6.90 -1.48 -37.69
C SER A 95 6.02 -2.29 -36.75
N HIS A 96 6.50 -3.45 -36.32
CA HIS A 96 5.85 -4.36 -35.37
C HIS A 96 6.84 -5.44 -34.93
N VAL A 97 6.48 -6.19 -33.91
CA VAL A 97 7.25 -7.34 -33.44
C VAL A 97 6.38 -8.58 -33.47
N ILE A 98 6.92 -9.67 -33.99
CA ILE A 98 6.29 -10.98 -33.91
C ILE A 98 6.88 -11.71 -32.72
N ILE A 99 6.03 -12.10 -31.78
CA ILE A 99 6.40 -12.90 -30.63
C ILE A 99 5.62 -14.21 -30.63
N GLY A 100 6.30 -15.33 -30.42
CA GLY A 100 5.67 -16.62 -30.17
C GLY A 100 5.65 -16.90 -28.68
N LEU A 101 4.48 -17.20 -28.15
CA LEU A 101 4.29 -17.59 -26.76
C LEU A 101 3.79 -19.03 -26.65
N LYS A 102 4.36 -19.77 -25.70
CA LYS A 102 4.03 -21.17 -25.45
C LYS A 102 3.61 -21.39 -24.00
N THR A 103 2.56 -22.16 -23.82
CA THR A 103 2.12 -22.70 -22.52
C THR A 103 1.99 -24.21 -22.60
N ALA A 104 1.68 -24.85 -21.48
CA ALA A 104 1.44 -26.29 -21.43
C ALA A 104 0.24 -26.75 -22.29
N LYS A 105 -0.68 -25.83 -22.62
CA LYS A 105 -1.89 -26.14 -23.39
C LYS A 105 -1.73 -25.88 -24.89
N GLY A 106 -0.84 -24.97 -25.29
CA GLY A 106 -0.64 -24.65 -26.69
C GLY A 106 0.29 -23.46 -26.92
N THR A 107 0.46 -23.12 -28.19
CA THR A 107 1.28 -22.00 -28.65
C THR A 107 0.43 -20.96 -29.35
N LYS A 108 0.87 -19.69 -29.32
CA LYS A 108 0.23 -18.60 -30.03
C LYS A 108 1.27 -17.58 -30.49
N GLN A 109 1.21 -17.22 -31.76
CA GLN A 109 1.97 -16.09 -32.30
C GLN A 109 1.15 -14.80 -32.18
N LEU A 110 1.81 -13.72 -31.79
CA LEU A 110 1.23 -12.40 -31.61
C LEU A 110 2.03 -11.38 -32.40
N LYS A 111 1.30 -10.43 -32.99
CA LYS A 111 1.86 -9.22 -33.60
C LYS A 111 1.69 -8.07 -32.63
N LEU A 112 2.80 -7.56 -32.10
CA LEU A 112 2.85 -6.52 -31.09
C LEU A 112 3.23 -5.17 -31.69
N ASP A 113 2.76 -4.10 -31.07
CA ASP A 113 3.11 -2.72 -31.39
C ASP A 113 4.62 -2.45 -31.10
N PRO A 114 5.30 -1.60 -31.88
CA PRO A 114 6.70 -1.24 -31.63
C PRO A 114 7.00 -0.76 -30.21
N SER A 115 6.06 -0.07 -29.54
CA SER A 115 6.23 0.37 -28.14
C SER A 115 6.43 -0.77 -27.14
N ILE A 116 5.83 -1.94 -27.42
CA ILE A 116 5.98 -3.14 -26.58
C ILE A 116 7.39 -3.74 -26.75
N PHE A 117 8.02 -3.54 -27.91
CA PHE A 117 9.40 -3.98 -28.13
C PHE A 117 10.39 -3.28 -27.20
N GLU A 118 10.23 -1.97 -27.00
CA GLU A 118 11.06 -1.21 -26.08
C GLU A 118 10.93 -1.75 -24.64
N SER A 119 9.71 -2.14 -24.25
CA SER A 119 9.44 -2.77 -22.95
C SER A 119 10.09 -4.15 -22.83
N LEU A 120 10.03 -4.97 -23.88
CA LEU A 120 10.70 -6.28 -23.95
C LEU A 120 12.23 -6.14 -23.83
N GLN A 121 12.82 -5.15 -24.51
CA GLN A 121 14.26 -4.86 -24.42
C GLN A 121 14.67 -4.37 -23.03
N LYS A 122 13.85 -3.50 -22.42
CA LYS A 122 14.12 -2.97 -21.07
C LYS A 122 14.10 -4.07 -20.01
N GLU A 123 13.18 -5.03 -20.15
CA GLU A 123 13.07 -6.21 -19.29
C GLU A 123 14.09 -7.32 -19.66
N ARG A 124 14.92 -7.11 -20.70
CA ARG A 124 15.90 -8.07 -21.23
C ARG A 124 15.29 -9.44 -21.50
N VAL A 125 14.14 -9.44 -22.17
CA VAL A 125 13.42 -10.66 -22.52
C VAL A 125 14.11 -11.38 -23.67
N GLU A 126 14.37 -12.66 -23.48
CA GLU A 126 14.98 -13.55 -24.48
C GLU A 126 14.11 -14.79 -24.74
N ALA A 127 14.39 -15.49 -25.84
CA ALA A 127 13.76 -16.78 -26.10
C ALA A 127 14.12 -17.79 -24.99
N GLY A 128 13.13 -18.47 -24.45
CA GLY A 128 13.21 -19.34 -23.28
C GLY A 128 12.77 -18.68 -21.97
N ASP A 129 12.49 -17.38 -21.95
CA ASP A 129 11.94 -16.70 -20.77
C ASP A 129 10.43 -16.85 -20.67
N VAL A 130 9.89 -16.99 -19.47
CA VAL A 130 8.46 -16.88 -19.21
C VAL A 130 8.12 -15.43 -18.92
N ILE A 131 7.19 -14.88 -19.70
CA ILE A 131 6.79 -13.48 -19.59
C ILE A 131 5.29 -13.34 -19.42
N TYR A 132 4.92 -12.15 -18.95
CA TYR A 132 3.55 -11.70 -18.79
C TYR A 132 3.38 -10.35 -19.51
N ILE A 133 2.39 -10.26 -20.39
CA ILE A 133 2.04 -9.05 -21.15
C ILE A 133 0.60 -8.67 -20.86
N GLU A 134 0.37 -7.45 -20.40
CA GLU A 134 -0.98 -6.89 -20.25
C GLU A 134 -1.52 -6.41 -21.59
N ALA A 135 -2.70 -6.90 -22.00
CA ALA A 135 -3.26 -6.63 -23.33
C ALA A 135 -3.57 -5.13 -23.56
N ASN A 136 -4.01 -4.42 -22.51
CA ASN A 136 -4.46 -3.03 -22.63
C ASN A 136 -3.32 -2.01 -22.52
N SER A 137 -2.36 -2.26 -21.61
CA SER A 137 -1.27 -1.31 -21.33
C SER A 137 0.00 -1.61 -22.14
N GLY A 138 0.13 -2.83 -22.69
CA GLY A 138 1.36 -3.29 -23.32
C GLY A 138 2.50 -3.51 -22.31
N ALA A 139 2.24 -3.41 -21.01
CA ALA A 139 3.23 -3.60 -19.97
C ALA A 139 3.72 -5.06 -19.97
N VAL A 140 5.04 -5.22 -20.00
CA VAL A 140 5.72 -6.52 -20.01
C VAL A 140 6.43 -6.72 -18.69
N LYS A 141 6.39 -7.95 -18.16
CA LYS A 141 7.16 -8.36 -16.99
C LYS A 141 7.81 -9.72 -17.24
N ARG A 142 9.14 -9.80 -17.10
CA ARG A 142 9.87 -11.07 -17.11
C ARG A 142 9.64 -11.79 -15.79
N GLN A 143 9.16 -13.04 -15.83
CA GLN A 143 8.95 -13.85 -14.62
C GLN A 143 10.18 -14.70 -14.27
N GLY A 144 10.96 -15.09 -15.27
CA GLY A 144 12.16 -15.89 -15.08
C GLY A 144 12.44 -16.77 -16.29
N ARG A 145 13.47 -17.60 -16.19
CA ARG A 145 13.84 -18.57 -17.22
C ARG A 145 12.95 -19.80 -17.14
N CYS A 146 12.55 -20.38 -18.27
CA CYS A 146 11.76 -21.61 -18.24
C CYS A 146 12.59 -22.78 -17.70
N ASP A 147 12.01 -23.55 -16.77
CA ASP A 147 12.60 -24.74 -16.15
C ASP A 147 13.06 -25.83 -17.14
N THR A 148 12.51 -25.85 -18.35
CA THR A 148 12.95 -26.75 -19.43
C THR A 148 14.42 -26.50 -19.83
N TYR A 149 14.94 -25.29 -19.57
CA TYR A 149 16.32 -24.91 -19.84
C TYR A 149 17.24 -25.02 -18.61
N ALA A 150 16.74 -25.51 -17.47
CA ALA A 150 17.53 -25.60 -16.23
C ALA A 150 18.72 -26.58 -16.30
N THR A 151 18.78 -27.43 -17.32
CA THR A 151 19.90 -28.37 -17.54
C THR A 151 21.02 -27.79 -18.42
N GLU A 152 20.86 -26.58 -18.94
CA GLU A 152 21.87 -25.88 -19.75
C GLU A 152 22.59 -24.84 -18.85
N PHE A 153 23.83 -25.14 -18.46
CA PHE A 153 24.79 -24.26 -17.75
C PHE A 153 24.58 -24.06 -16.23
N ASP A 154 25.29 -24.88 -15.45
CA ASP A 154 25.27 -24.99 -13.98
C ASP A 154 26.01 -23.86 -13.22
N LEU A 155 25.94 -22.61 -13.68
CA LEU A 155 26.61 -21.46 -13.02
C LEU A 155 25.78 -20.17 -12.98
N GLU A 156 24.57 -20.14 -13.53
CA GLU A 156 23.76 -18.92 -13.61
C GLU A 156 22.72 -18.85 -12.47
N ALA A 157 22.72 -17.75 -11.73
CA ALA A 157 21.77 -17.47 -10.65
C ALA A 157 20.43 -16.94 -11.19
N GLU A 158 19.90 -17.57 -12.23
CA GLU A 158 18.59 -17.19 -12.78
C GLU A 158 17.45 -17.84 -11.98
N GLU A 159 16.36 -17.09 -11.81
CA GLU A 159 15.13 -17.62 -11.22
C GLU A 159 14.40 -18.45 -12.27
N TYR A 160 14.36 -19.77 -12.08
CA TYR A 160 13.65 -20.68 -12.97
C TYR A 160 12.18 -20.79 -12.59
N VAL A 161 11.32 -20.64 -13.59
CA VAL A 161 9.86 -20.69 -13.45
C VAL A 161 9.28 -21.77 -14.36
N PRO A 162 8.25 -22.50 -13.89
CA PRO A 162 7.65 -23.55 -14.68
C PRO A 162 6.82 -22.99 -15.85
N LEU A 163 6.68 -23.80 -16.90
CA LEU A 163 5.82 -23.46 -18.02
C LEU A 163 4.38 -23.14 -17.55
N PRO A 164 3.79 -22.00 -17.94
CA PRO A 164 2.44 -21.65 -17.53
C PRO A 164 1.40 -22.70 -17.92
N LYS A 165 0.45 -22.94 -17.02
CA LYS A 165 -0.72 -23.80 -17.27
C LYS A 165 -1.86 -22.99 -17.88
N GLY A 166 -2.63 -23.64 -18.76
CA GLY A 166 -3.80 -23.02 -19.40
C GLY A 166 -3.46 -22.33 -20.73
N ASP A 167 -4.39 -21.54 -21.25
CA ASP A 167 -4.24 -20.85 -22.53
C ASP A 167 -3.24 -19.68 -22.43
N VAL A 168 -2.54 -19.40 -23.54
CA VAL A 168 -1.64 -18.25 -23.66
C VAL A 168 -2.39 -16.94 -23.37
N HIS A 169 -3.59 -16.80 -23.92
CA HIS A 169 -4.46 -15.65 -23.67
C HIS A 169 -5.50 -16.02 -22.62
N LYS A 170 -5.53 -15.29 -21.51
CA LYS A 170 -6.46 -15.55 -20.42
C LYS A 170 -6.88 -14.26 -19.73
N LYS A 171 -8.03 -14.32 -19.05
CA LYS A 171 -8.48 -13.28 -18.12
C LYS A 171 -7.95 -13.63 -16.74
N LYS A 172 -7.27 -12.69 -16.10
CA LYS A 172 -6.71 -12.84 -14.77
C LYS A 172 -7.33 -11.80 -13.85
N GLU A 173 -7.95 -12.28 -12.77
CA GLU A 173 -8.37 -11.40 -11.69
C GLU A 173 -7.15 -10.98 -10.88
N ILE A 174 -6.93 -9.67 -10.79
CA ILE A 174 -5.87 -9.07 -10.00
C ILE A 174 -6.56 -8.35 -8.85
N ILE A 175 -6.16 -8.74 -7.63
CA ILE A 175 -6.59 -8.09 -6.41
C ILE A 175 -5.42 -7.22 -5.96
N GLN A 176 -5.67 -5.92 -5.87
CA GLN A 176 -4.69 -4.95 -5.39
C GLN A 176 -5.23 -4.29 -4.13
N ASP A 177 -4.46 -4.40 -3.04
CA ASP A 177 -4.75 -3.71 -1.79
C ASP A 177 -3.91 -2.43 -1.75
N VAL A 178 -4.56 -1.27 -1.64
CA VAL A 178 -3.92 0.05 -1.51
C VAL A 178 -4.53 0.81 -0.35
N THR A 179 -3.80 1.69 0.32
CA THR A 179 -4.39 2.59 1.33
C THR A 179 -4.90 3.88 0.70
N LEU A 180 -5.82 4.57 1.37
CA LEU A 180 -6.23 5.91 0.93
C LEU A 180 -5.05 6.90 0.94
N HIS A 181 -4.08 6.69 1.83
CA HIS A 181 -2.88 7.51 1.85
C HIS A 181 -2.00 7.29 0.61
N ASP A 182 -1.88 6.05 0.12
CA ASP A 182 -1.10 5.77 -1.09
C ASP A 182 -1.70 6.48 -2.30
N LEU A 183 -3.03 6.51 -2.40
CA LEU A 183 -3.75 7.27 -3.43
C LEU A 183 -3.54 8.78 -3.26
N ASP A 184 -3.62 9.30 -2.04
CA ASP A 184 -3.36 10.72 -1.75
C ASP A 184 -1.94 11.12 -2.19
N VAL A 185 -0.92 10.33 -1.85
CA VAL A 185 0.48 10.61 -2.18
C VAL A 185 0.74 10.49 -3.68
N ALA A 186 0.22 9.45 -4.34
CA ALA A 186 0.40 9.24 -5.77
C ALA A 186 -0.18 10.38 -6.61
N ASN A 187 -1.30 10.97 -6.18
CA ASN A 187 -1.92 12.10 -6.87
C ASN A 187 -1.32 13.45 -6.48
N ALA A 188 -0.83 13.61 -5.24
CA ALA A 188 -0.16 14.83 -4.81
C ALA A 188 1.24 14.99 -5.41
N ARG A 189 1.92 13.87 -5.71
CA ARG A 189 3.23 13.82 -6.36
C ARG A 189 3.21 12.80 -7.49
N PRO A 190 2.74 13.17 -8.68
CA PRO A 190 2.79 12.26 -9.82
C PRO A 190 4.25 11.89 -10.11
N GLN A 191 4.63 10.64 -9.78
CA GLN A 191 5.92 10.09 -10.18
C GLN A 191 5.87 9.84 -11.68
N GLY A 192 6.64 10.59 -12.47
CA GLY A 192 6.68 10.39 -13.93
C GLY A 192 6.76 11.65 -14.79
N GLY A 193 6.89 12.85 -14.22
CA GLY A 193 7.23 14.02 -15.03
C GLY A 193 8.62 13.86 -15.65
N GLN A 194 8.72 13.94 -16.98
CA GLN A 194 9.99 14.00 -17.73
C GLN A 194 10.71 15.35 -17.60
N ASP A 195 10.21 16.27 -16.78
CA ASP A 195 10.80 17.59 -16.60
C ASP A 195 12.04 17.54 -15.70
N ILE A 196 13.04 18.35 -16.05
CA ILE A 196 14.30 18.50 -15.29
C ILE A 196 14.03 18.82 -13.82
N LEU A 197 12.94 19.53 -13.53
CA LEU A 197 12.52 19.88 -12.17
C LEU A 197 11.99 18.68 -11.37
N SER A 198 11.24 17.76 -11.99
CA SER A 198 10.77 16.53 -11.33
C SER A 198 11.91 15.53 -11.12
N MET A 199 12.90 15.49 -12.03
CA MET A 199 14.13 14.70 -11.83
C MET A 199 15.01 15.27 -10.71
N MET A 200 15.15 16.59 -10.60
CA MET A 200 15.85 17.21 -9.45
C MET A 200 15.10 17.02 -8.14
N GLY A 201 13.76 17.05 -8.17
CA GLY A 201 12.91 16.76 -7.02
C GLY A 201 13.05 15.33 -6.48
N GLN A 202 13.37 14.36 -7.34
CA GLN A 202 13.67 12.97 -6.95
C GLN A 202 15.07 12.81 -6.32
N LEU A 203 16.02 13.69 -6.67
CA LEU A 203 17.39 13.67 -6.11
C LEU A 203 17.48 14.38 -4.75
N MET A 204 16.53 15.27 -4.46
CA MET A 204 16.41 15.98 -3.18
C MET A 204 15.64 15.13 -2.16
N LYS A 205 16.00 15.23 -0.88
CA LYS A 205 15.26 14.56 0.20
C LYS A 205 13.79 15.02 0.15
N PRO A 206 12.81 14.11 0.03
CA PRO A 206 11.41 14.48 -0.06
C PRO A 206 10.98 15.13 1.27
N LYS A 207 10.74 16.44 1.25
CA LYS A 207 10.06 17.14 2.37
C LYS A 207 8.66 16.56 2.52
N LYS A 208 8.04 16.55 3.71
CA LYS A 208 6.60 16.31 3.81
C LYS A 208 5.85 17.54 3.30
N THR A 209 4.78 17.32 2.53
CA THR A 209 3.91 18.39 2.01
C THR A 209 2.49 18.11 2.42
N GLU A 210 1.81 19.10 2.98
CA GLU A 210 0.38 18.98 3.33
C GLU A 210 -0.44 18.66 2.07
N ILE A 211 -1.36 17.70 2.21
CA ILE A 211 -2.28 17.34 1.13
C ILE A 211 -3.56 18.15 1.31
N THR A 212 -3.94 18.90 0.27
CA THR A 212 -5.11 19.78 0.38
C THR A 212 -6.42 19.00 0.54
N ASP A 213 -7.35 19.54 1.32
CA ASP A 213 -8.69 18.96 1.48
C ASP A 213 -9.45 18.83 0.16
N LYS A 214 -9.18 19.70 -0.82
CA LYS A 214 -9.75 19.62 -2.17
C LYS A 214 -9.33 18.34 -2.88
N LEU A 215 -8.03 18.05 -2.91
CA LEU A 215 -7.51 16.83 -3.52
C LEU A 215 -8.09 15.58 -2.84
N ARG A 216 -8.13 15.58 -1.50
CA ARG A 216 -8.75 14.48 -0.74
C ARG A 216 -10.23 14.30 -1.06
N GLY A 217 -10.95 15.40 -1.25
CA GLY A 217 -12.36 15.39 -1.67
C GLY A 217 -12.55 14.80 -3.07
N GLU A 218 -11.65 15.09 -4.01
CA GLU A 218 -11.66 14.49 -5.35
C GLU A 218 -11.37 13.00 -5.30
N ILE A 219 -10.33 12.59 -4.56
CA ILE A 219 -9.98 11.17 -4.37
C ILE A 219 -11.14 10.41 -3.74
N ASN A 220 -11.80 10.97 -2.72
CA ASN A 220 -12.97 10.36 -2.09
C ASN A 220 -14.12 10.14 -3.08
N LYS A 221 -14.35 11.07 -4.02
CA LYS A 221 -15.37 10.90 -5.06
C LYS A 221 -15.03 9.73 -5.99
N VAL A 222 -13.77 9.59 -6.38
CA VAL A 222 -13.31 8.48 -7.23
C VAL A 222 -13.43 7.14 -6.49
N VAL A 223 -12.99 7.10 -5.23
CA VAL A 223 -13.09 5.90 -4.39
C VAL A 223 -14.54 5.46 -4.23
N ASN A 224 -15.45 6.40 -3.89
CA ASN A 224 -16.88 6.09 -3.78
C ASN A 224 -17.45 5.56 -5.10
N LYS A 225 -17.06 6.13 -6.24
CA LYS A 225 -17.48 5.62 -7.55
C LYS A 225 -17.03 4.18 -7.78
N TYR A 226 -15.81 3.80 -7.41
CA TYR A 226 -15.33 2.43 -7.54
C TYR A 226 -16.07 1.45 -6.64
N ILE A 227 -16.45 1.89 -5.44
CA ILE A 227 -17.27 1.10 -4.51
C ILE A 227 -18.68 0.91 -5.06
N ASP A 228 -19.32 1.98 -5.54
CA ASP A 228 -20.66 1.95 -6.11
C ASP A 228 -20.73 1.07 -7.37
N GLN A 229 -19.64 1.00 -8.14
CA GLN A 229 -19.50 0.12 -9.31
C GLN A 229 -19.15 -1.33 -8.95
N GLY A 230 -18.87 -1.64 -7.67
CA GLY A 230 -18.45 -2.97 -7.22
C GLY A 230 -17.03 -3.37 -7.63
N ILE A 231 -16.21 -2.42 -8.10
CA ILE A 231 -14.82 -2.62 -8.51
C ILE A 231 -13.89 -2.64 -7.29
N ALA A 232 -14.25 -1.90 -6.25
CA ALA A 232 -13.46 -1.80 -5.04
C ALA A 232 -14.28 -2.00 -3.75
N GLU A 233 -13.62 -2.43 -2.69
CA GLU A 233 -14.19 -2.64 -1.37
C GLU A 233 -13.32 -1.92 -0.33
N LEU A 234 -13.95 -1.15 0.57
CA LEU A 234 -13.24 -0.54 1.69
C LEU A 234 -12.91 -1.59 2.76
N VAL A 235 -11.66 -1.60 3.18
CA VAL A 235 -11.15 -2.45 4.25
C VAL A 235 -10.76 -1.54 5.42
N PRO A 236 -11.63 -1.38 6.44
CA PRO A 236 -11.27 -0.61 7.63
C PRO A 236 -10.18 -1.35 8.39
N GLY A 237 -9.03 -0.70 8.55
CA GLY A 237 -7.91 -1.21 9.32
C GLY A 237 -7.94 -0.73 10.77
N VAL A 238 -6.75 -0.74 11.38
CA VAL A 238 -6.53 -0.34 12.76
C VAL A 238 -5.49 0.78 12.82
N LEU A 239 -5.85 1.88 13.48
CA LEU A 239 -4.91 2.91 13.90
C LEU A 239 -4.56 2.67 15.37
N PHE A 240 -3.31 2.31 15.64
CA PHE A 240 -2.80 2.17 17.00
C PHE A 240 -2.04 3.43 17.40
N VAL A 241 -2.51 4.12 18.44
CA VAL A 241 -1.89 5.33 18.99
C VAL A 241 -1.31 5.02 20.36
N ASP A 242 0.01 4.81 20.40
CA ASP A 242 0.74 4.63 21.65
C ASP A 242 0.97 5.98 22.34
N GLU A 243 1.12 5.97 23.67
CA GLU A 243 1.30 7.17 24.48
C GLU A 243 0.27 8.29 24.18
N VAL A 244 -1.02 7.95 24.10
CA VAL A 244 -2.10 8.89 23.71
C VAL A 244 -2.14 10.17 24.56
N HIS A 245 -1.69 10.11 25.82
CA HIS A 245 -1.57 11.26 26.73
C HIS A 245 -0.58 12.33 26.26
N MET A 246 0.21 12.06 25.22
CA MET A 246 1.09 13.02 24.55
C MET A 246 0.35 13.91 23.54
N LEU A 247 -0.87 13.55 23.14
CA LEU A 247 -1.73 14.39 22.30
C LEU A 247 -2.31 15.56 23.09
N ASP A 248 -2.54 16.66 22.38
CA ASP A 248 -3.18 17.86 22.94
C ASP A 248 -4.68 17.94 22.60
N ILE A 249 -5.35 18.93 23.18
CA ILE A 249 -6.80 19.14 23.01
C ILE A 249 -7.22 19.37 21.55
N GLU A 250 -6.36 19.98 20.73
CA GLU A 250 -6.60 20.19 19.29
C GLU A 250 -6.61 18.85 18.55
N CYS A 251 -5.65 17.97 18.87
CA CYS A 251 -5.59 16.61 18.34
C CYS A 251 -6.85 15.81 18.70
N PHE A 252 -7.29 15.87 19.97
CA PHE A 252 -8.51 15.15 20.40
C PHE A 252 -9.78 15.68 19.73
N THR A 253 -9.89 17.00 19.53
CA THR A 253 -11.01 17.61 18.80
C THR A 253 -11.08 17.06 17.36
N TYR A 254 -9.92 16.95 16.69
CA TYR A 254 -9.84 16.33 15.37
C TYR A 254 -10.22 14.84 15.41
N LEU A 255 -9.66 14.07 16.34
CA LEU A 255 -9.94 12.64 16.50
C LEU A 255 -11.41 12.36 16.73
N HIS A 256 -12.07 13.15 17.57
CA HIS A 256 -13.50 13.03 17.85
C HIS A 256 -14.32 13.17 16.56
N ARG A 257 -14.03 14.19 15.74
CA ARG A 257 -14.69 14.37 14.42
C ARG A 257 -14.35 13.24 13.45
N ALA A 258 -13.11 12.77 13.43
CA ALA A 258 -12.67 11.72 12.52
C ALA A 258 -13.34 10.36 12.83
N LEU A 259 -13.53 10.03 14.11
CA LEU A 259 -14.22 8.82 14.57
C LEU A 259 -15.71 8.80 14.21
N GLU A 260 -16.35 9.96 14.03
CA GLU A 260 -17.75 10.04 13.59
C GLU A 260 -17.94 9.68 12.11
N SER A 261 -16.85 9.60 11.33
CA SER A 261 -16.89 9.18 9.94
C SER A 261 -17.32 7.72 9.80
N SER A 262 -18.15 7.42 8.80
CA SER A 262 -18.61 6.05 8.49
C SER A 262 -17.49 5.13 8.02
N ILE A 263 -16.41 5.70 7.49
CA ILE A 263 -15.24 4.99 6.98
C ILE A 263 -14.04 5.05 7.95
N ALA A 264 -14.26 5.47 9.20
CA ALA A 264 -13.20 5.56 10.19
C ALA A 264 -12.63 4.16 10.50
N PRO A 265 -11.30 4.01 10.61
CA PRO A 265 -10.69 2.78 11.08
C PRO A 265 -11.02 2.56 12.56
N ILE A 266 -10.75 1.35 13.05
CA ILE A 266 -10.78 1.10 14.50
C ILE A 266 -9.57 1.81 15.10
N VAL A 267 -9.77 2.59 16.17
CA VAL A 267 -8.68 3.28 16.85
C VAL A 267 -8.40 2.60 18.18
N ILE A 268 -7.15 2.16 18.38
CA ILE A 268 -6.67 1.59 19.64
C ILE A 268 -5.71 2.59 20.27
N PHE A 269 -6.11 3.20 21.38
CA PHE A 269 -5.27 4.06 22.20
C PHE A 269 -4.53 3.22 23.24
N ALA A 270 -3.29 3.59 23.57
CA ALA A 270 -2.60 3.08 24.75
C ALA A 270 -2.18 4.22 25.68
N SER A 271 -2.44 4.04 26.97
CA SER A 271 -1.97 4.95 28.02
C SER A 271 -1.43 4.20 29.23
N ASN A 272 -0.32 4.70 29.75
CA ASN A 272 0.30 4.27 31.00
C ASN A 272 0.11 5.28 32.14
N ARG A 273 -0.61 6.39 31.89
CA ARG A 273 -0.89 7.43 32.88
C ARG A 273 -2.21 7.19 33.58
N GLY A 274 -2.30 7.55 34.86
CA GLY A 274 -3.57 7.69 35.58
C GLY A 274 -4.21 9.03 35.25
N ASN A 275 -4.52 9.86 36.24
CA ASN A 275 -4.94 11.24 35.99
C ASN A 275 -3.75 12.11 35.59
N CYS A 276 -3.88 12.87 34.51
CA CYS A 276 -2.90 13.87 34.11
C CYS A 276 -3.57 15.03 33.37
N VAL A 277 -2.87 16.16 33.30
CA VAL A 277 -3.34 17.35 32.57
C VAL A 277 -3.37 17.04 31.08
N ILE A 278 -4.48 17.39 30.43
CA ILE A 278 -4.61 17.33 28.98
C ILE A 278 -3.69 18.38 28.38
N ARG A 279 -2.76 17.98 27.51
CA ARG A 279 -1.83 18.93 26.88
C ARG A 279 -2.57 19.99 26.08
N GLY A 280 -2.06 21.22 26.10
CA GLY A 280 -2.71 22.38 25.47
C GLY A 280 -3.85 22.99 26.30
N THR A 281 -4.10 22.47 27.50
CA THR A 281 -4.98 23.09 28.50
C THR A 281 -4.14 23.53 29.70
N GLU A 282 -4.62 24.52 30.46
CA GLU A 282 -3.89 25.03 31.62
C GLU A 282 -4.10 24.12 32.85
N ASP A 283 -5.35 23.74 33.14
CA ASP A 283 -5.69 23.03 34.39
C ASP A 283 -6.66 21.85 34.22
N ILE A 284 -6.94 21.42 32.98
CA ILE A 284 -7.91 20.33 32.76
C ILE A 284 -7.22 18.99 32.97
N THR A 285 -7.42 18.42 34.15
CA THR A 285 -6.96 17.06 34.50
C THR A 285 -8.03 16.04 34.16
N SER A 286 -7.64 14.97 33.47
CA SER A 286 -8.56 13.87 33.15
C SER A 286 -7.88 12.50 33.27
N PRO A 287 -8.67 11.42 33.40
CA PRO A 287 -8.14 10.07 33.33
C PRO A 287 -7.43 9.83 32.00
N HIS A 288 -6.22 9.30 32.08
CA HIS A 288 -5.34 8.96 30.96
C HIS A 288 -4.94 10.15 30.08
N GLY A 289 -5.24 11.39 30.48
CA GLY A 289 -5.00 12.61 29.68
C GLY A 289 -5.91 12.72 28.46
N ILE A 290 -7.08 12.06 28.49
CA ILE A 290 -8.07 12.04 27.41
C ILE A 290 -9.29 12.87 27.81
N PRO A 291 -9.86 13.71 26.94
CA PRO A 291 -11.12 14.40 27.19
C PRO A 291 -12.26 13.44 27.58
N LEU A 292 -13.10 13.84 28.55
CA LEU A 292 -14.15 12.97 29.11
C LEU A 292 -15.19 12.54 28.07
N ASP A 293 -15.55 13.45 27.16
CA ASP A 293 -16.48 13.21 26.04
C ASP A 293 -15.98 12.12 25.08
N LEU A 294 -14.67 12.06 24.82
CA LEU A 294 -14.08 10.97 24.07
C LEU A 294 -13.99 9.69 24.91
N LEU A 295 -13.61 9.81 26.19
CA LEU A 295 -13.45 8.66 27.08
C LEU A 295 -14.76 7.88 27.27
N ASP A 296 -15.90 8.57 27.33
CA ASP A 296 -17.24 7.97 27.42
C ASP A 296 -17.61 7.12 26.19
N ARG A 297 -16.94 7.34 25.05
CA ARG A 297 -17.15 6.60 23.79
C ARG A 297 -16.16 5.44 23.61
N VAL A 298 -15.19 5.29 24.50
CA VAL A 298 -14.07 4.36 24.34
C VAL A 298 -14.26 3.12 25.23
N MET A 299 -14.06 1.94 24.66
CA MET A 299 -13.99 0.71 25.45
C MET A 299 -12.65 0.62 26.17
N ILE A 300 -12.66 0.66 27.50
CA ILE A 300 -11.42 0.60 28.30
C ILE A 300 -11.08 -0.84 28.67
N ILE A 301 -9.91 -1.31 28.24
CA ILE A 301 -9.33 -2.61 28.62
C ILE A 301 -8.15 -2.35 29.56
N ARG A 302 -8.22 -2.91 30.76
CA ARG A 302 -7.17 -2.76 31.77
C ARG A 302 -6.15 -3.88 31.66
N THR A 303 -4.88 -3.51 31.69
CA THR A 303 -3.74 -4.42 31.80
C THR A 303 -3.17 -4.34 33.22
N MET A 304 -2.82 -5.48 33.78
CA MET A 304 -2.33 -5.62 35.15
C MET A 304 -0.85 -5.96 35.14
N LEU A 305 -0.17 -5.73 36.27
CA LEU A 305 1.20 -6.20 36.46
C LEU A 305 1.24 -7.72 36.42
N TYR A 306 2.28 -8.27 35.80
CA TYR A 306 2.53 -9.70 35.81
C TYR A 306 2.83 -10.19 37.22
N THR A 307 2.34 -11.38 37.53
CA THR A 307 2.74 -12.13 38.71
C THR A 307 4.19 -12.63 38.57
N PRO A 308 4.90 -12.92 39.68
CA PRO A 308 6.26 -13.46 39.63
C PRO A 308 6.37 -14.79 38.84
N GLN A 309 5.28 -15.56 38.76
CA GLN A 309 5.24 -16.81 37.98
C GLN A 309 5.19 -16.52 36.47
N GLU A 310 4.36 -15.56 36.06
CA GLU A 310 4.25 -15.13 34.66
C GLU A 310 5.55 -14.49 34.16
N MET A 311 6.23 -13.68 35.00
CA MET A 311 7.53 -13.10 34.66
C MET A 311 8.57 -14.20 34.34
N LYS A 312 8.67 -15.22 35.19
CA LYS A 312 9.54 -16.39 34.95
C LYS A 312 9.21 -17.13 33.66
N GLN A 313 7.93 -17.28 33.33
CA GLN A 313 7.49 -17.93 32.10
C GLN A 313 7.84 -17.12 30.84
N GLN A 314 7.85 -15.79 30.95
CA GLN A 314 8.20 -14.88 29.86
C GLN A 314 9.71 -14.63 29.73
N GLY A 315 10.54 -15.18 30.63
CA GLY A 315 11.99 -14.97 30.63
C GLY A 315 12.41 -13.56 31.08
N LEU A 316 11.57 -12.90 31.88
CA LEU A 316 11.81 -11.59 32.50
C LEU A 316 12.36 -11.71 33.92
#